data_AF-A0Q1N4-F1
#
_entry.id   AF-A0Q1N4-F1
#
_cell.length_a   1.000
_cell.length_b   1.000
_cell.length_c   1.000
_cell.angle_alpha   90.00
_cell.angle_beta   90.00
_cell.angle_gamma   90.00
#
_symmetry.space_group_name_H-M   'P 1'
#
loop_
_entity.id
_entity.type
_entity.pdbx_description
1 polymer ?
#
loop_
_entity_poly.entity_id
_entity_poly.type
_entity_poly.pdbx_seq_one_letter_code
_entity_poly.pdbx_strand_id
1 'polypeptide(L)'
;MNTFKFIVISSLLALLCCILTSCNNICGNKLLKQITTSDNKYTAIAFIRDAGATTAFSPQVSLFKVGHNLTDSDTGNIFIGNNSDFIDIEWKNENTLIIKHKCPKEEIHKKETKLKNINIEYIKLDDNN
;
A
#
# COMPACT_ATOMS: atom_id res chain seq x y z
N MET A 1 13.89 -55.86 6.61
CA MET A 1 12.61 -55.16 6.91
C MET A 1 12.82 -53.77 7.52
N ASN A 2 13.94 -53.08 7.23
CA ASN A 2 14.25 -51.76 7.82
C ASN A 2 14.41 -50.65 6.76
N THR A 3 14.83 -50.99 5.53
CA THR A 3 15.03 -50.03 4.43
C THR A 3 13.73 -49.39 3.93
N PHE A 4 12.62 -50.14 3.94
CA PHE A 4 11.30 -49.62 3.55
C PHE A 4 10.75 -48.58 4.54
N LYS A 5 11.05 -48.72 5.84
CA LYS A 5 10.67 -47.74 6.87
C LYS A 5 11.46 -46.43 6.75
N PHE A 6 12.75 -46.49 6.45
CA PHE A 6 13.58 -45.29 6.25
C PHE A 6 13.16 -44.47 5.02
N ILE A 7 12.77 -45.13 3.93
CA ILE A 7 12.28 -44.46 2.72
C ILE A 7 10.93 -43.75 2.99
N VAL A 8 10.00 -44.42 3.69
CA VAL A 8 8.69 -43.84 4.02
C VAL A 8 8.81 -42.68 5.01
N ILE A 9 9.70 -42.77 6.01
CA ILE A 9 9.96 -41.68 6.97
C ILE A 9 10.64 -40.49 6.28
N SER A 10 11.57 -40.74 5.35
CA SER A 10 12.24 -39.69 4.56
C SER A 10 11.27 -38.97 3.62
N SER A 11 10.31 -39.69 3.03
CA SER A 11 9.28 -39.11 2.16
C SER A 11 8.24 -38.29 2.94
N LEU A 12 7.92 -38.68 4.18
CA LEU A 12 6.98 -37.96 5.04
C LEU A 12 7.57 -36.64 5.58
N LEU A 13 8.88 -36.62 5.86
CA LEU A 13 9.59 -35.43 6.34
C LEU A 13 9.80 -34.39 5.22
N ALA A 14 10.05 -34.83 3.99
CA ALA A 14 10.16 -33.94 2.83
C ALA A 14 8.81 -33.25 2.50
N LEU A 15 7.69 -33.97 2.63
CA LEU A 15 6.35 -33.41 2.43
C LEU A 15 5.98 -32.39 3.52
N LEU A 16 6.45 -32.58 4.75
CA LEU A 16 6.23 -31.66 5.88
C LEU A 16 7.02 -30.34 5.75
N CYS A 17 8.19 -30.35 5.09
CA CYS A 17 8.96 -29.13 4.80
C CYS A 17 8.33 -28.25 3.70
N CYS A 18 7.60 -28.82 2.75
CA CYS A 18 6.96 -28.05 1.67
C CYS A 18 5.74 -27.24 2.13
N ILE A 19 5.15 -27.56 3.29
CA ILE A 19 3.91 -26.92 3.77
C ILE A 19 4.18 -25.62 4.55
N LEU A 20 5.44 -25.30 4.88
CA LEU A 20 5.78 -24.10 5.66
C LEU A 20 6.28 -22.92 4.82
N THR A 21 6.41 -23.05 3.49
CA THR A 21 6.95 -21.97 2.64
C THR A 21 5.88 -21.08 1.99
N SER A 22 4.59 -21.26 2.30
CA SER A 22 3.50 -20.54 1.64
C SER A 22 2.68 -19.69 2.61
N CYS A 23 3.27 -18.59 3.10
CA CYS A 23 2.51 -17.54 3.80
C CYS A 23 3.22 -16.17 3.79
N ASN A 24 3.79 -15.75 2.65
CA ASN A 24 4.55 -14.47 2.60
C ASN A 24 3.91 -13.34 1.78
N ASN A 25 2.74 -13.51 1.16
CA ASN A 25 2.19 -12.51 0.23
C ASN A 25 0.69 -12.17 0.41
N ILE A 26 0.13 -12.32 1.63
CA ILE A 26 -1.28 -11.96 1.90
C ILE A 26 -1.43 -10.52 2.42
N CYS A 27 -0.32 -9.84 2.76
CA CYS A 27 -0.32 -8.49 3.29
C CYS A 27 0.59 -7.61 2.46
N GLY A 28 0.04 -6.72 1.63
CA GLY A 28 0.83 -5.96 0.67
C GLY A 28 0.24 -4.62 0.25
N ASN A 29 1.08 -3.83 -0.40
CA ASN A 29 0.71 -2.53 -0.94
C ASN A 29 0.33 -2.66 -2.42
N LYS A 30 -0.93 -2.38 -2.75
CA LYS A 30 -1.43 -2.34 -4.13
C LYS A 30 -1.32 -0.93 -4.69
N LEU A 31 -0.42 -0.72 -5.64
CA LEU A 31 -0.30 0.53 -6.39
C LEU A 31 -1.61 0.85 -7.14
N LEU A 32 -2.13 2.07 -6.97
CA LEU A 32 -3.24 2.59 -7.77
C LEU A 32 -2.77 3.65 -8.77
N LYS A 33 -1.94 4.59 -8.33
CA LYS A 33 -1.46 5.68 -9.18
C LYS A 33 -0.10 6.20 -8.75
N GLN A 34 0.69 6.62 -9.72
CA GLN A 34 1.99 7.20 -9.53
C GLN A 34 2.15 8.41 -10.45
N ILE A 35 2.46 9.58 -9.89
CA ILE A 35 2.71 10.81 -10.65
C ILE A 35 3.93 11.55 -10.11
N THR A 36 4.82 11.95 -11.00
CA THR A 36 6.08 12.62 -10.68
C THR A 36 5.91 14.13 -10.73
N THR A 37 6.62 14.87 -9.87
CA THR A 37 6.66 16.34 -9.91
C THR A 37 7.34 16.82 -11.20
N SER A 38 6.96 17.99 -11.72
CA SER A 38 7.55 18.55 -12.96
C SER A 38 9.07 18.74 -12.88
N ASP A 39 9.60 18.93 -11.66
CA ASP A 39 11.04 19.08 -11.40
C ASP A 39 11.79 17.75 -11.22
N ASN A 40 11.12 16.60 -11.42
CA ASN A 40 11.66 15.24 -11.30
C ASN A 40 12.36 14.94 -9.95
N LYS A 41 11.99 15.64 -8.87
CA LYS A 41 12.56 15.36 -7.54
C LYS A 41 11.75 14.34 -6.75
N TYR A 42 10.43 14.38 -6.87
CA TYR A 42 9.52 13.55 -6.08
C TYR A 42 8.51 12.82 -6.93
N THR A 43 8.04 11.69 -6.42
CA THR A 43 6.93 10.94 -6.98
C THR A 43 5.90 10.69 -5.90
N ALA A 44 4.68 11.16 -6.15
CA ALA A 44 3.52 10.86 -5.33
C ALA A 44 2.98 9.49 -5.75
N ILE A 45 2.81 8.60 -4.78
CA ILE A 45 2.30 7.24 -4.98
C ILE A 45 1.05 7.08 -4.12
N ALA A 46 -0.07 6.81 -4.77
CA ALA A 46 -1.33 6.42 -4.15
C ALA A 46 -1.49 4.90 -4.23
N PHE A 47 -1.77 4.27 -3.10
CA PHE A 47 -1.87 2.83 -2.98
C PHE A 47 -2.89 2.41 -1.93
N ILE A 48 -3.41 1.19 -2.06
CA ILE A 48 -4.23 0.55 -1.04
C ILE A 48 -3.35 -0.43 -0.29
N ARG A 49 -3.28 -0.30 1.03
CA ARG A 49 -2.69 -1.30 1.90
C ARG A 49 -3.78 -2.26 2.36
N ASP A 50 -3.60 -3.54 2.05
CA ASP A 50 -4.42 -4.64 2.56
C ASP A 50 -3.53 -5.51 3.46
N ALA A 51 -3.87 -5.60 4.73
CA ALA A 51 -3.15 -6.42 5.70
C ALA A 51 -3.78 -7.81 5.89
N GLY A 52 -4.78 -8.18 5.07
CA GLY A 52 -5.36 -9.51 5.03
C GLY A 52 -6.86 -9.55 5.37
N ALA A 53 -7.35 -10.78 5.53
CA ALA A 53 -8.77 -11.18 5.41
C ALA A 53 -9.82 -10.41 6.23
N THR A 54 -9.44 -9.70 7.29
CA THR A 54 -10.37 -9.01 8.19
C THR A 54 -10.10 -7.52 8.32
N THR A 55 -9.09 -6.99 7.63
CA THR A 55 -8.74 -5.56 7.69
C THR A 55 -9.47 -4.80 6.59
N ALA A 56 -10.06 -3.66 6.95
CA ALA A 56 -10.60 -2.75 5.94
C ALA A 56 -9.46 -2.17 5.09
N PHE A 57 -9.74 -1.93 3.81
CA PHE A 57 -8.80 -1.29 2.90
C PHE A 57 -8.31 0.05 3.47
N SER A 58 -6.99 0.23 3.48
CA SER A 58 -6.34 1.45 3.95
C SER A 58 -5.76 2.20 2.76
N PRO A 59 -6.45 3.22 2.24
CA PRO A 59 -5.91 4.07 1.19
C PRO A 59 -4.85 4.99 1.76
N GLN A 60 -3.70 5.03 1.10
CA GLN A 60 -2.54 5.78 1.55
C GLN A 60 -1.90 6.52 0.39
N VAL A 61 -1.28 7.66 0.74
CA VAL A 61 -0.45 8.42 -0.19
C VAL A 61 0.90 8.69 0.46
N SER A 62 1.95 8.45 -0.31
CA SER A 62 3.32 8.77 0.08
C SER A 62 4.04 9.55 -1.01
N LEU A 63 4.89 10.49 -0.61
CA LEU A 63 5.86 11.16 -1.47
C LEU A 63 7.23 10.52 -1.30
N PHE A 64 7.74 9.93 -2.38
CA PHE A 64 9.07 9.35 -2.44
C PHE A 64 9.99 10.17 -3.36
N LYS A 65 11.30 9.92 -3.30
CA LYS A 65 12.22 10.40 -4.34
C LYS A 65 11.92 9.65 -5.65
N VAL A 66 12.14 10.32 -6.78
CA VAL A 66 12.06 9.65 -8.10
C VAL A 66 12.95 8.41 -8.12
N GLY A 67 12.44 7.34 -8.71
CA GLY A 67 13.12 6.04 -8.79
C GLY A 67 12.83 5.09 -7.63
N HIS A 68 12.09 5.52 -6.60
CA HIS A 68 11.60 4.61 -5.56
C HIS A 68 10.53 3.67 -6.13
N ASN A 69 10.68 2.38 -5.87
CA ASN A 69 9.67 1.36 -6.18
C ASN A 69 8.89 1.05 -4.90
N LEU A 70 7.56 1.07 -4.98
CA LEU A 70 6.69 0.74 -3.86
C LEU A 70 6.95 -0.70 -3.38
N THR A 71 7.16 -0.86 -2.09
CA THR A 71 7.36 -2.14 -1.40
C THR A 71 6.27 -2.37 -0.36
N ASP A 72 6.11 -3.61 0.11
CA ASP A 72 5.12 -3.94 1.14
C ASP A 72 5.45 -3.38 2.53
N SER A 73 6.72 -3.02 2.76
CA SER A 73 7.15 -2.32 3.98
C SER A 73 6.84 -0.82 3.97
N ASP A 74 6.52 -0.24 2.81
CA ASP A 74 6.23 1.18 2.70
C ASP A 74 4.90 1.55 3.37
N THR A 75 4.81 2.77 3.88
CA THR A 75 3.62 3.33 4.53
C THR A 75 3.43 4.78 4.08
N GLY A 76 2.18 5.24 4.08
CA GLY A 76 1.79 6.61 3.72
C GLY A 76 2.48 7.64 4.62
N ASN A 77 3.24 8.55 4.03
CA ASN A 77 3.87 9.64 4.78
C ASN A 77 3.07 10.94 4.78
N ILE A 78 2.10 11.11 3.86
CA ILE A 78 1.27 12.32 3.78
C ILE A 78 -0.23 12.08 3.98
N PHE A 79 -0.73 10.89 3.63
CA PHE A 79 -2.13 10.53 3.88
C PHE A 79 -2.24 9.06 4.27
N ILE A 80 -3.01 8.78 5.32
CA ILE A 80 -3.42 7.44 5.74
C ILE A 80 -4.88 7.51 6.14
N GLY A 81 -5.73 6.79 5.43
CA GLY A 81 -7.13 6.57 5.79
C GLY A 81 -7.44 5.08 5.93
N ASN A 82 -8.67 4.78 6.34
CA ASN A 82 -9.25 3.44 6.43
C ASN A 82 -10.67 3.42 5.83
N ASN A 83 -11.26 2.21 5.75
CA ASN A 83 -12.63 1.96 5.33
C ASN A 83 -12.97 2.51 3.93
N SER A 84 -12.00 2.47 3.01
CA SER A 84 -12.23 2.82 1.61
C SER A 84 -11.21 2.13 0.70
N ASP A 85 -11.65 1.66 -0.45
CA ASP A 85 -10.78 1.14 -1.50
C ASP A 85 -10.40 2.20 -2.55
N PHE A 86 -10.79 3.45 -2.30
CA PHE A 86 -10.62 4.55 -3.24
C PHE A 86 -9.60 5.59 -2.75
N ILE A 87 -8.61 5.85 -3.60
CA ILE A 87 -7.71 6.99 -3.50
C ILE A 87 -7.24 7.37 -4.90
N ASP A 88 -7.25 8.66 -5.19
CA ASP A 88 -6.70 9.22 -6.43
C ASP A 88 -5.88 10.47 -6.12
N ILE A 89 -4.93 10.76 -7.00
CA ILE A 89 -4.01 11.89 -6.86
C ILE A 89 -3.83 12.63 -8.19
N GLU A 90 -3.71 13.94 -8.13
CA GLU A 90 -3.40 14.77 -9.30
C GLU A 90 -2.60 16.02 -8.89
N TRP A 91 -1.70 16.47 -9.76
CA TRP A 91 -1.03 17.74 -9.60
C TRP A 91 -1.95 18.86 -10.12
N LYS A 92 -2.34 19.79 -9.24
CA LYS A 92 -3.07 21.00 -9.63
C LYS A 92 -2.15 22.01 -10.29
N ASN A 93 -0.90 22.07 -9.83
CA ASN A 93 0.19 22.86 -10.38
C ASN A 93 1.53 22.25 -9.95
N GLU A 94 2.64 22.94 -10.19
CA GLU A 94 4.01 22.45 -9.93
C GLU A 94 4.30 22.08 -8.45
N ASN A 95 3.54 22.63 -7.50
CA ASN A 95 3.80 22.42 -6.07
C ASN A 95 2.56 22.05 -5.24
N THR A 96 1.38 21.92 -5.83
CA THR A 96 0.16 21.53 -5.13
C THR A 96 -0.35 20.18 -5.61
N LEU A 97 -0.29 19.19 -4.73
CA LEU A 97 -0.88 17.87 -4.91
C LEU A 97 -2.32 17.86 -4.38
N ILE A 98 -3.26 17.37 -5.18
CA ILE A 98 -4.62 17.07 -4.74
C ILE A 98 -4.70 15.59 -4.42
N ILE A 99 -5.25 15.27 -3.25
CA ILE A 99 -5.61 13.91 -2.84
C ILE A 99 -7.14 13.78 -2.79
N LYS A 100 -7.70 12.91 -3.62
CA LYS A 100 -9.13 12.59 -3.65
C LYS A 100 -9.36 11.29 -2.89
N HIS A 101 -10.23 11.29 -1.89
CA HIS A 101 -10.51 10.10 -1.08
C HIS A 101 -11.99 9.97 -0.73
N LYS A 102 -12.42 8.75 -0.39
CA LYS A 102 -13.77 8.48 0.13
C LYS A 102 -13.79 8.16 1.63
N CYS A 103 -12.64 8.18 2.30
CA CYS A 103 -12.55 7.90 3.73
C CYS A 103 -13.48 8.80 4.58
N PRO A 104 -14.23 8.23 5.53
CA PRO A 104 -14.88 8.97 6.60
C PRO A 104 -13.86 9.79 7.40
N LYS A 105 -14.28 10.91 7.98
CA LYS A 105 -13.35 11.86 8.62
C LYS A 105 -12.66 11.24 9.83
N GLU A 106 -13.41 10.43 10.57
CA GLU A 106 -13.02 9.66 11.74
C GLU A 106 -12.04 8.52 11.42
N GLU A 107 -11.98 8.09 10.16
CA GLU A 107 -11.08 7.02 9.67
C GLU A 107 -9.79 7.56 9.05
N ILE A 108 -9.57 8.88 9.10
CA ILE A 108 -8.34 9.51 8.63
C ILE A 108 -7.34 9.58 9.79
N HIS A 109 -6.27 8.79 9.68
CA HIS A 109 -5.20 8.71 10.69
C HIS A 109 -4.05 9.67 10.41
N LYS A 110 -3.83 10.02 9.14
CA LYS A 110 -2.82 11.00 8.72
C LYS A 110 -3.34 11.86 7.57
N LYS A 111 -3.11 13.17 7.67
CA LYS A 111 -3.53 14.17 6.68
C LYS A 111 -2.62 15.39 6.72
N GLU A 112 -1.47 15.31 6.07
CA GLU A 112 -0.53 16.42 5.97
C GLU A 112 -1.07 17.50 5.02
N THR A 113 -0.88 18.78 5.33
CA THR A 113 -1.24 19.88 4.43
C THR A 113 -0.03 20.40 3.64
N LYS A 114 1.18 20.02 4.06
CA LYS A 114 2.43 20.41 3.41
C LYS A 114 3.55 19.43 3.75
N LEU A 115 4.38 19.12 2.75
CA LEU A 115 5.64 18.42 2.97
C LEU A 115 6.74 19.09 2.14
N LYS A 116 7.74 19.67 2.81
CA LYS A 116 8.78 20.50 2.18
C LYS A 116 8.16 21.68 1.40
N ASN A 117 8.34 21.70 0.07
CA ASN A 117 7.81 22.74 -0.81
C ASN A 117 6.50 22.32 -1.51
N ILE A 118 5.97 21.13 -1.20
CA ILE A 118 4.74 20.61 -1.79
C ILE A 118 3.58 20.89 -0.84
N ASN A 119 2.57 21.63 -1.30
CA ASN A 119 1.29 21.82 -0.65
C ASN A 119 0.37 20.63 -0.98
N ILE A 120 -0.50 20.27 -0.04
CA ILE A 120 -1.39 19.13 -0.16
C ILE A 120 -2.82 19.60 0.14
N GLU A 121 -3.68 19.51 -0.85
CA GLU A 121 -5.11 19.81 -0.73
C GLU A 121 -5.92 18.51 -0.88
N TYR A 122 -7.15 18.51 -0.37
CA TYR A 122 -7.97 17.31 -0.28
C TYR A 122 -9.37 17.55 -0.84
N ILE A 123 -9.87 16.56 -1.59
CA ILE A 123 -11.26 16.48 -2.02
C ILE A 123 -11.84 15.20 -1.43
N LYS A 124 -12.81 15.34 -0.51
CA LYS A 124 -13.62 14.20 -0.09
C LYS A 124 -14.69 13.97 -1.15
N LEU A 125 -14.74 12.77 -1.69
CA LEU A 125 -15.82 12.32 -2.58
C LEU A 125 -16.85 11.56 -1.76
N ASP A 126 -18.12 11.75 -2.07
CA ASP A 126 -19.21 10.95 -1.52
C ASP A 126 -19.51 9.78 -2.46
N ASP A 127 -20.14 8.71 -1.96
CA ASP A 127 -20.42 7.49 -2.73
C ASP A 127 -21.45 7.68 -3.87
N ASN A 128 -22.07 8.86 -3.96
CA ASN A 128 -23.12 9.19 -4.93
C ASN A 128 -22.60 9.79 -6.25
N ASN A 129 -21.30 9.63 -6.57
CA ASN A 129 -20.70 10.21 -7.78
C ASN A 129 -19.82 9.20 -8.54
#